data_AF-A0A7K3MTS1-F1
#
_entry.id   AF-A0A7K3MTS1-F1
#
_cell.length_a   1.000
_cell.length_b   1.000
_cell.length_c   1.000
_cell.angle_alpha   90.00
_cell.angle_beta   90.00
_cell.angle_gamma   90.00
#
_symmetry.space_group_name_H-M   'P 1'
#
loop_
_entity.id
_entity.type
_entity.pdbx_description
1 polymer ?
#
loop_
_entity_poly.entity_id
_entity_poly.type
_entity_poly.pdbx_seq_one_letter_code
_entity_poly.pdbx_strand_id
1 'polypeptide(L)'
;MSITNTSHIVDNNKLKSNNNYDNELSINCSIPNDWSKVQLKNIGNTFTGISGKNKDDFGFGKPYIPYLNIFNNAIIKDDHFDYVNIKDNETQEKVKYGDIFFTTSSETPEEVGMCSVYLGNSQELYLNSFCFGFRLTNDIDFSPIYLAELFRSNVGRKTIFKLA
;
A
#
# COMPACT_ATOMS: atom_id res chain seq x y z
N MET A 1 40.62 -4.44 53.38
CA MET A 1 41.64 -3.82 52.49
C MET A 1 41.49 -4.49 51.13
N SER A 2 40.69 -3.95 50.21
CA SER A 2 40.97 -2.89 49.22
C SER A 2 41.06 -3.54 47.82
N ILE A 3 40.00 -3.48 46.98
CA ILE A 3 39.81 -2.67 45.74
C ILE A 3 40.98 -2.87 44.73
N THR A 4 40.79 -3.35 43.49
CA THR A 4 40.45 -2.51 42.30
C THR A 4 40.00 -3.28 41.02
N ASN A 5 39.13 -2.60 40.26
CA ASN A 5 38.75 -2.75 38.83
C ASN A 5 39.91 -2.43 37.84
N THR A 6 39.82 -2.97 36.60
CA THR A 6 40.00 -2.32 35.25
C THR A 6 40.09 -3.44 34.16
N SER A 7 39.17 -3.64 33.20
CA SER A 7 38.77 -2.90 31.97
C SER A 7 39.61 -3.18 30.68
N HIS A 8 38.88 -3.33 29.54
CA HIS A 8 39.29 -3.23 28.11
C HIS A 8 39.99 -4.45 27.45
N ILE A 9 39.75 -4.91 26.20
CA ILE A 9 39.14 -4.42 24.94
C ILE A 9 38.50 -5.63 24.20
N VAL A 10 37.35 -5.44 23.54
CA VAL A 10 36.89 -6.32 22.43
C VAL A 10 36.97 -5.50 21.14
N ASP A 11 37.74 -6.01 20.17
CA ASP A 11 37.98 -5.40 18.87
C ASP A 11 36.72 -5.39 18.00
N ASN A 12 36.21 -4.19 17.73
CA ASN A 12 35.19 -3.93 16.70
C ASN A 12 35.85 -3.52 15.39
N ASN A 13 36.09 -4.49 14.50
CA ASN A 13 36.47 -4.20 13.12
C ASN A 13 35.25 -4.08 12.20
N LYS A 14 34.91 -2.80 11.93
CA LYS A 14 34.39 -2.19 10.69
C LYS A 14 33.89 -3.14 9.58
N LEU A 15 32.59 -3.06 9.31
CA LEU A 15 32.04 -3.06 7.96
C LEU A 15 31.29 -1.75 7.73
N LYS A 16 31.89 -0.85 6.93
CA LYS A 16 31.22 0.33 6.40
C LYS A 16 30.38 -0.10 5.20
N SER A 17 29.06 -0.02 5.30
CA SER A 17 28.21 0.13 4.11
C SER A 17 27.70 1.58 4.06
N ASN A 18 28.29 2.37 3.18
CA ASN A 18 27.78 3.68 2.81
C ASN A 18 26.45 3.49 2.08
N ASN A 19 25.36 4.02 2.63
CA ASN A 19 24.18 4.44 1.88
C ASN A 19 23.50 5.57 2.64
N ASN A 20 23.60 6.79 2.10
CA ASN A 20 23.06 8.02 2.66
C ASN A 20 21.54 8.10 2.46
N TYR A 21 20.76 7.34 3.24
CA TYR A 21 19.29 7.49 3.29
C TYR A 21 18.72 7.67 4.70
N ASP A 22 19.57 7.73 5.73
CA ASP A 22 19.15 7.81 7.13
C ASP A 22 18.85 9.26 7.60
N ASN A 23 17.99 9.97 6.85
CA ASN A 23 17.22 11.06 7.45
C ASN A 23 15.87 10.48 7.91
N GLU A 24 15.96 9.64 8.94
CA GLU A 24 14.83 8.99 9.60
C GLU A 24 13.97 10.04 10.32
N LEU A 25 12.68 10.01 10.02
CA LEU A 25 11.66 10.45 10.97
C LEU A 25 11.96 9.72 12.28
N SER A 26 12.19 10.47 13.38
CA SER A 26 12.45 9.92 14.70
C SER A 26 11.22 9.21 15.27
N ILE A 27 10.91 8.05 14.71
CA ILE A 27 10.01 7.07 15.27
C ILE A 27 10.92 6.25 16.20
N ASN A 28 10.90 6.56 17.49
CA ASN A 28 11.53 5.73 18.52
C ASN A 28 10.76 4.40 18.66
N CYS A 29 10.78 3.58 17.61
CA CYS A 29 10.25 2.23 17.59
C CYS A 29 11.35 1.31 17.09
N SER A 30 11.90 0.50 18.00
CA SER A 30 12.78 -0.60 17.60
C SER A 30 11.93 -1.66 16.89
N ILE A 31 12.27 -1.97 15.64
CA ILE A 31 11.73 -3.13 14.95
C ILE A 31 12.17 -4.38 15.75
N PRO A 32 11.25 -5.30 16.10
CA PRO A 32 11.62 -6.52 16.83
C PRO A 32 12.69 -7.33 16.08
N ASN A 33 13.59 -7.99 16.81
CA ASN A 33 14.76 -8.67 16.21
C ASN A 33 14.38 -9.85 15.30
N ASP A 34 13.19 -10.41 15.47
CA ASP A 34 12.62 -11.50 14.68
C ASP A 34 11.93 -11.01 13.40
N TRP A 35 11.80 -9.69 13.18
CA TRP A 35 11.19 -9.13 11.99
C TRP A 35 12.23 -8.88 10.89
N SER A 36 11.88 -9.24 9.66
CA SER A 36 12.70 -8.99 8.47
C SER A 36 12.22 -7.74 7.72
N LYS A 37 13.17 -7.00 7.14
CA LYS A 37 12.87 -5.89 6.23
C LYS A 37 12.64 -6.45 4.83
N VAL A 38 11.52 -6.08 4.19
CA VAL A 38 11.17 -6.54 2.86
C VAL A 38 10.83 -5.35 1.96
N GLN A 39 11.25 -5.40 0.70
CA GLN A 39 10.92 -4.38 -0.30
C GLN A 39 9.59 -4.72 -0.98
N LEU A 40 8.68 -3.75 -1.11
CA LEU A 40 7.35 -3.98 -1.70
C LEU A 40 7.40 -4.56 -3.12
N LYS A 41 8.38 -4.13 -3.94
CA LYS A 41 8.59 -4.68 -5.29
C LYS A 41 8.90 -6.18 -5.33
N ASN A 42 9.30 -6.78 -4.22
CA ASN A 42 9.63 -8.21 -4.13
C ASN A 42 8.43 -9.06 -3.69
N ILE A 43 7.32 -8.44 -3.27
CA ILE A 43 6.18 -9.15 -2.67
C ILE A 43 4.88 -8.94 -3.43
N GLY A 44 4.89 -8.11 -4.46
CA GLY A 44 3.69 -7.77 -5.22
C GLY A 44 3.96 -6.87 -6.41
N ASN A 45 2.93 -6.68 -7.21
CA ASN A 45 2.96 -5.86 -8.43
C ASN A 45 1.88 -4.79 -8.36
N THR A 46 2.16 -3.62 -8.94
CA THR A 46 1.15 -2.58 -9.11
C THR A 46 0.31 -2.82 -10.36
N PHE A 47 -0.92 -2.34 -10.36
CA PHE A 47 -1.81 -2.32 -11.52
C PHE A 47 -2.62 -1.02 -11.55
N THR A 48 -3.02 -0.58 -12.73
CA THR A 48 -3.78 0.67 -12.88
C THR A 48 -5.27 0.45 -12.71
N GLY A 49 -6.00 1.50 -12.33
CA GLY A 49 -7.44 1.54 -12.47
C GLY A 49 -7.92 1.53 -13.92
N ILE A 50 -9.24 1.66 -14.08
CA ILE A 50 -9.89 1.74 -15.40
C ILE A 50 -9.25 2.84 -16.24
N SER A 51 -8.94 2.53 -17.50
CA SER A 51 -8.30 3.46 -18.44
C SER A 51 -9.08 3.59 -19.75
N GLY A 52 -8.87 4.69 -20.48
CA GLY A 52 -9.47 4.90 -21.80
C GLY A 52 -10.97 5.20 -21.79
N LYS A 53 -11.50 5.77 -20.69
CA LYS A 53 -12.93 6.12 -20.54
C LYS A 53 -13.16 7.62 -20.56
N ASN A 54 -14.32 8.01 -21.08
CA ASN A 54 -14.84 9.38 -21.00
C ASN A 54 -16.10 9.42 -20.12
N LYS A 55 -16.65 10.61 -19.89
CA LYS A 55 -17.80 10.82 -19.00
C LYS A 55 -19.04 10.00 -19.40
N ASP A 56 -19.26 9.80 -20.69
CA ASP A 56 -20.45 9.10 -21.22
C ASP A 56 -20.36 7.58 -21.03
N ASP A 57 -19.19 7.05 -20.64
CA ASP A 57 -19.02 5.64 -20.31
C ASP A 57 -19.45 5.30 -18.87
N PHE A 58 -19.80 6.27 -18.03
CA PHE A 58 -20.14 6.05 -16.62
C PHE A 58 -21.65 6.06 -16.35
N GLY A 59 -22.07 5.33 -15.31
CA GLY A 59 -23.46 5.21 -14.85
C GLY A 59 -24.18 3.92 -15.25
N PHE A 60 -23.55 3.06 -16.04
CA PHE A 60 -24.10 1.77 -16.48
C PHE A 60 -23.00 0.77 -16.81
N GLY A 61 -23.34 -0.51 -16.96
CA GLY A 61 -22.39 -1.56 -17.36
C GLY A 61 -21.87 -2.38 -16.17
N LYS A 62 -20.54 -2.50 -16.05
CA LYS A 62 -19.88 -3.32 -15.05
C LYS A 62 -19.55 -2.51 -13.79
N PRO A 63 -19.58 -3.11 -12.59
CA PRO A 63 -19.37 -2.36 -11.37
C PRO A 63 -17.87 -2.03 -11.16
N TYR A 64 -17.61 -0.86 -10.59
CA TYR A 64 -16.28 -0.45 -10.15
C TYR A 64 -16.35 0.23 -8.78
N ILE A 65 -15.21 0.24 -8.09
CA ILE A 65 -15.10 0.88 -6.78
C ILE A 65 -14.99 2.40 -6.97
N PRO A 66 -15.94 3.22 -6.46
CA PRO A 66 -15.85 4.67 -6.56
C PRO A 66 -14.67 5.23 -5.77
N TYR A 67 -14.12 6.36 -6.23
CA TYR A 67 -13.00 7.02 -5.55
C TYR A 67 -13.28 7.27 -4.07
N LEU A 68 -14.47 7.78 -3.74
CA LEU A 68 -14.86 8.07 -2.36
C LEU A 68 -14.92 6.83 -1.47
N ASN A 69 -15.19 5.65 -2.04
CA ASN A 69 -15.18 4.41 -1.26
C ASN A 69 -13.73 4.06 -0.86
N ILE A 70 -12.79 4.13 -1.81
CA ILE A 70 -11.34 3.91 -1.59
C ILE A 70 -10.77 4.93 -0.60
N PHE A 71 -11.19 6.19 -0.73
CA PHE A 71 -10.70 7.29 0.08
C PHE A 71 -11.16 7.17 1.54
N ASN A 72 -12.45 6.94 1.77
CA ASN A 72 -13.03 6.97 3.11
C ASN A 72 -12.80 5.68 3.91
N ASN A 73 -12.77 4.52 3.25
CA ASN A 73 -12.82 3.22 3.93
C ASN A 73 -11.47 2.51 3.89
N ALA A 74 -11.01 1.99 5.03
CA ALA A 74 -9.82 1.14 5.08
C ALA A 74 -10.06 -0.24 4.45
N ILE A 75 -11.31 -0.70 4.50
CA ILE A 75 -11.74 -2.00 4.02
C ILE A 75 -12.92 -1.78 3.07
N ILE A 76 -12.78 -2.26 1.84
CA ILE A 76 -13.84 -2.30 0.84
C ILE A 76 -14.50 -3.68 0.90
N LYS A 77 -15.81 -3.69 1.08
CA LYS A 77 -16.65 -4.90 1.00
C LYS A 77 -17.54 -4.79 -0.23
N ASP A 78 -18.40 -5.79 -0.42
CA ASP A 78 -19.32 -5.87 -1.57
C ASP A 78 -20.51 -4.88 -1.43
N ASP A 79 -20.20 -3.59 -1.26
CA ASP A 79 -21.15 -2.51 -1.06
C ASP A 79 -20.68 -1.19 -1.71
N HIS A 80 -21.64 -0.35 -2.13
CA HIS A 80 -21.39 1.00 -2.67
C HIS A 80 -20.46 1.03 -3.91
N PHE A 81 -20.91 0.39 -4.99
CA PHE A 81 -20.25 0.43 -6.29
C PHE A 81 -21.01 1.31 -7.29
N ASP A 82 -20.25 1.95 -8.18
CA ASP A 82 -20.77 2.63 -9.37
C ASP A 82 -20.55 1.76 -10.61
N TYR A 83 -21.04 2.20 -11.75
CA TYR A 83 -21.01 1.41 -12.98
C TYR A 83 -20.28 2.12 -14.11
N VAL A 84 -19.53 1.35 -14.90
CA VAL A 84 -18.80 1.80 -16.07
C VAL A 84 -18.99 0.83 -17.22
N ASN A 85 -19.19 1.37 -18.40
CA ASN A 85 -19.31 0.61 -19.63
C ASN A 85 -17.93 0.03 -19.98
N ILE A 86 -17.75 -1.29 -19.86
CA ILE A 86 -16.55 -2.00 -20.32
C ILE A 86 -16.98 -2.94 -21.44
N LYS A 87 -16.51 -2.66 -22.66
CA LYS A 87 -16.88 -3.42 -23.86
C LYS A 87 -16.15 -4.76 -23.87
N ASP A 88 -16.71 -5.74 -24.58
CA ASP A 88 -16.13 -7.08 -24.65
C ASP A 88 -14.73 -7.14 -25.27
N ASN A 89 -14.39 -6.16 -26.10
CA ASN A 89 -13.06 -6.03 -26.72
C ASN A 89 -12.07 -5.21 -25.88
N GLU A 90 -12.45 -4.74 -24.70
CA GLU A 90 -11.59 -3.97 -23.80
C GLU A 90 -11.04 -4.85 -22.68
N THR A 91 -9.72 -4.81 -22.51
CA THR A 91 -9.05 -5.46 -21.39
C THR A 91 -8.79 -4.44 -20.28
N GLN A 92 -9.33 -4.71 -19.10
CA GLN A 92 -9.13 -3.91 -17.89
C GLN A 92 -8.76 -4.85 -16.74
N GLU A 93 -7.97 -4.35 -15.80
CA GLU A 93 -7.59 -5.11 -14.62
C GLU A 93 -8.78 -5.31 -13.69
N LYS A 94 -9.06 -6.57 -13.36
CA LYS A 94 -10.12 -6.94 -12.42
C LYS A 94 -9.55 -6.90 -11.01
N VAL A 95 -10.32 -6.32 -10.10
CA VAL A 95 -10.06 -6.36 -8.65
C VAL A 95 -10.20 -7.80 -8.16
N LYS A 96 -9.32 -8.19 -7.24
CA LYS A 96 -9.29 -9.50 -6.57
C LYS A 96 -9.23 -9.31 -5.07
N TYR A 97 -9.73 -10.31 -4.35
CA TYR A 97 -9.59 -10.38 -2.89
C TYR A 97 -8.13 -10.17 -2.48
N GLY A 98 -7.91 -9.32 -1.48
CA GLY A 98 -6.58 -8.99 -0.96
C GLY A 98 -5.83 -7.92 -1.75
N ASP A 99 -6.39 -7.40 -2.85
CA ASP A 99 -5.81 -6.23 -3.50
C ASP A 99 -5.86 -5.01 -2.58
N ILE A 100 -4.79 -4.24 -2.64
CA ILE A 100 -4.60 -3.01 -1.87
C ILE A 100 -4.66 -1.84 -2.84
N PHE A 101 -5.45 -0.82 -2.56
CA PHE A 101 -5.61 0.36 -3.43
C PHE A 101 -4.99 1.59 -2.81
N PHE A 102 -4.58 2.51 -3.67
CA PHE A 102 -4.01 3.79 -3.31
C PHE A 102 -4.63 4.91 -4.15
N THR A 103 -4.99 6.01 -3.50
CA THR A 103 -5.36 7.25 -4.20
C THR A 103 -4.11 7.94 -4.75
N THR A 104 -4.10 8.30 -6.04
CA THR A 104 -2.96 8.97 -6.70
C THR A 104 -3.02 10.49 -6.62
N SER A 105 -4.21 11.05 -6.46
CA SER A 105 -4.43 12.49 -6.44
C SER A 105 -5.43 12.86 -5.35
N SER A 106 -5.21 14.02 -4.77
CA SER A 106 -6.18 14.70 -3.92
C SER A 106 -5.97 16.21 -3.98
N GLU A 107 -6.98 16.95 -3.55
CA GLU A 107 -6.92 18.41 -3.51
C GLU A 107 -6.09 18.91 -2.33
N THR A 108 -5.97 18.10 -1.26
CA THR A 108 -5.12 18.42 -0.11
C THR A 108 -3.99 17.40 0.08
N PRO A 109 -2.79 17.80 0.57
CA PRO A 109 -1.68 16.88 0.83
C PRO A 109 -2.01 15.75 1.82
N GLU A 110 -2.99 15.98 2.69
CA GLU A 110 -3.43 15.02 3.71
C GLU A 110 -4.23 13.85 3.15
N GLU A 111 -4.68 13.97 1.89
CA GLU A 111 -5.57 13.04 1.20
C GLU A 111 -4.83 12.14 0.16
N VAL A 112 -3.56 12.43 -0.11
CA VAL A 112 -2.70 11.63 -1.00
C VAL A 112 -2.31 10.33 -0.31
N GLY A 113 -2.38 9.22 -1.06
CA GLY A 113 -1.91 7.92 -0.57
C GLY A 113 -2.83 7.29 0.47
N MET A 114 -4.13 7.61 0.44
CA MET A 114 -5.12 6.84 1.20
C MET A 114 -5.14 5.42 0.67
N CYS A 115 -5.07 4.48 1.60
CA CYS A 115 -4.94 3.07 1.31
C CYS A 115 -6.19 2.30 1.76
N SER A 116 -6.62 1.33 0.97
CA SER A 116 -7.74 0.45 1.30
C SER A 116 -7.48 -0.98 0.81
N VAL A 117 -8.08 -1.97 1.46
CA VAL A 117 -8.01 -3.38 1.04
C VAL A 117 -9.38 -3.88 0.60
N TYR A 118 -9.44 -4.63 -0.50
CA TYR A 118 -10.66 -5.33 -0.88
C TYR A 118 -10.74 -6.71 -0.25
N LEU A 119 -11.78 -6.93 0.55
CA LEU A 119 -12.05 -8.22 1.20
C LEU A 119 -13.37 -8.85 0.73
N GLY A 120 -13.97 -8.32 -0.34
CA GLY A 120 -15.14 -8.91 -1.00
C GLY A 120 -14.78 -10.08 -1.90
N ASN A 121 -15.79 -10.82 -2.35
CA ASN A 121 -15.58 -11.96 -3.26
C ASN A 121 -16.75 -12.23 -4.22
N SER A 122 -17.76 -11.36 -4.24
CA SER A 122 -19.06 -11.73 -4.81
C SER A 122 -19.22 -11.44 -6.31
N GLN A 123 -18.35 -10.66 -6.95
CA GLN A 123 -18.56 -10.22 -8.33
C GLN A 123 -17.28 -9.81 -9.11
N GLU A 124 -17.42 -9.74 -10.43
CA GLU A 124 -16.49 -9.00 -11.30
C GLU A 124 -16.50 -7.52 -10.87
N LEU A 125 -15.33 -6.95 -10.58
CA LEU A 125 -15.19 -5.60 -10.04
C LEU A 125 -13.94 -4.93 -10.61
N TYR A 126 -14.01 -3.62 -10.81
CA TYR A 126 -12.92 -2.82 -11.36
C TYR A 126 -12.51 -1.68 -10.44
N LEU A 127 -11.31 -1.15 -10.63
CA LEU A 127 -10.73 -0.08 -9.82
C LEU A 127 -10.95 1.30 -10.47
N ASN A 128 -11.25 2.31 -9.66
CA ASN A 128 -11.38 3.70 -10.11
C ASN A 128 -10.18 4.18 -10.95
N SER A 129 -10.43 4.96 -11.99
CA SER A 129 -9.40 5.50 -12.91
C SER A 129 -8.35 6.39 -12.25
N PHE A 130 -8.66 6.99 -11.09
CA PHE A 130 -7.75 7.85 -10.31
C PHE A 130 -7.09 7.10 -9.15
N CYS A 131 -7.04 5.78 -9.23
CA CYS A 131 -6.42 4.93 -8.23
C CYS A 131 -5.51 3.90 -8.92
N PHE A 132 -4.53 3.39 -8.16
CA PHE A 132 -3.77 2.21 -8.55
C PHE A 132 -3.87 1.16 -7.46
N GLY A 133 -3.75 -0.10 -7.87
CA GLY A 133 -3.74 -1.23 -6.98
C GLY A 133 -2.34 -1.81 -6.80
N PHE A 134 -2.16 -2.55 -5.73
CA PHE A 134 -1.01 -3.38 -5.41
C PHE A 134 -1.51 -4.77 -5.05
N ARG A 135 -1.04 -5.77 -5.78
CA ARG A 135 -1.44 -7.17 -5.64
C ARG A 135 -0.26 -8.00 -5.17
N LEU A 136 -0.42 -8.64 -4.03
CA LEU A 136 0.57 -9.57 -3.49
C LEU A 136 0.77 -10.75 -4.43
N THR A 137 2.01 -11.20 -4.58
CA THR A 137 2.33 -12.47 -5.24
C THR A 137 2.23 -13.60 -4.22
N ASN A 138 1.80 -14.78 -4.67
CA ASN A 138 1.44 -15.93 -3.83
C ASN A 138 2.61 -16.55 -3.02
N ASP A 139 3.80 -15.97 -3.09
CA ASP A 139 5.02 -16.56 -2.54
C ASP A 139 5.25 -16.19 -1.06
N ILE A 140 4.46 -15.26 -0.49
CA ILE A 140 4.63 -14.80 0.89
C ILE A 140 3.28 -14.54 1.57
N ASP A 141 3.06 -15.17 2.73
CA ASP A 141 1.88 -14.97 3.60
C ASP A 141 1.92 -13.59 4.30
N PHE A 142 1.68 -12.53 3.55
CA PHE A 142 1.35 -11.23 4.14
C PHE A 142 -0.16 -11.11 4.34
N SER A 143 -0.56 -10.65 5.52
CA SER A 143 -1.94 -10.23 5.73
C SER A 143 -2.20 -8.94 4.95
N PRO A 144 -3.13 -8.93 3.97
CA PRO A 144 -3.43 -7.72 3.21
C PRO A 144 -4.08 -6.65 4.10
N ILE A 145 -4.76 -7.07 5.19
CA ILE A 145 -5.28 -6.18 6.22
C ILE A 145 -4.13 -5.47 6.94
N TYR A 146 -3.09 -6.22 7.34
CA TYR A 146 -1.91 -5.64 7.99
C TYR A 146 -1.27 -4.57 7.11
N LEU A 147 -1.09 -4.85 5.81
CA LEU A 147 -0.50 -3.89 4.88
C LEU A 147 -1.36 -2.63 4.72
N ALA A 148 -2.67 -2.78 4.56
CA ALA A 148 -3.57 -1.63 4.47
C ALA A 148 -3.51 -0.75 5.72
N GLU A 149 -3.54 -1.36 6.92
CA GLU A 149 -3.41 -0.62 8.19
C GLU A 149 -2.02 0.03 8.34
N LEU A 150 -0.95 -0.67 7.95
CA LEU A 150 0.41 -0.13 7.96
C LEU A 150 0.49 1.12 7.08
N PHE A 151 -0.03 1.07 5.85
CA PHE A 151 -0.01 2.19 4.91
C PHE A 151 -0.92 3.34 5.34
N ARG A 152 -2.06 3.06 5.98
CA ARG A 152 -2.94 4.09 6.54
C ARG A 152 -2.39 4.75 7.80
N SER A 153 -1.49 4.09 8.52
CA SER A 153 -0.87 4.65 9.72
C SER A 153 -0.12 5.95 9.42
N ASN A 154 0.05 6.81 10.44
CA ASN A 154 0.83 8.05 10.30
C ASN A 154 2.26 7.80 9.76
N VAL A 155 2.87 6.67 10.12
CA VAL A 155 4.21 6.29 9.63
C VAL A 155 4.17 5.87 8.16
N GLY A 156 3.21 5.02 7.81
CA GLY A 156 2.99 4.58 6.43
C GLY A 156 2.71 5.75 5.49
N ARG A 157 1.78 6.63 5.86
CA ARG A 157 1.44 7.81 5.07
C ARG A 157 2.62 8.75 4.88
N LYS A 158 3.43 9.00 5.92
CA LYS A 158 4.67 9.80 5.78
C LYS A 158 5.68 9.16 4.83
N THR A 159 5.71 7.84 4.76
CA THR A 159 6.57 7.11 3.82
C THR A 159 6.05 7.23 2.39
N ILE A 160 4.75 7.02 2.17
CA ILE A 160 4.11 7.13 0.85
C ILE A 160 4.17 8.56 0.33
N PHE A 161 3.93 9.57 1.17
CA PHE A 161 3.98 10.98 0.78
C PHE A 161 5.34 11.40 0.24
N LYS A 162 6.44 10.81 0.70
CA LYS A 162 7.79 11.07 0.15
C LYS A 162 7.97 10.53 -1.29
N LEU A 163 7.08 9.68 -1.76
CA LEU A 163 7.13 9.04 -3.07
C LEU A 163 6.16 9.66 -4.09
N ALA A 164 5.25 10.53 -3.63
CA ALA A 164 4.30 11.28 -4.45
C ALA A 164 4.91 12.61 -4.91
#